data_AF-A0ABD6E4X7-F1
#
_entry.id   AF-A0ABD6E4X7-F1
#
_cell.length_a   1.000
_cell.length_b   1.000
_cell.length_c   1.000
_cell.angle_alpha   90.00
_cell.angle_beta   90.00
_cell.angle_gamma   90.00
#
_symmetry.space_group_name_H-M   'P 1'
#
loop_
_entity.id
_entity.type
_entity.pdbx_description
1 polymer ?
#
loop_
_entity_poly.entity_id
_entity_poly.type
_entity_poly.pdbx_seq_one_letter_code
_entity_poly.pdbx_strand_id
1 'polypeptide(L)'
;MCFASHLGTSMCQEIPTAIYTSPFMADIQTGMKIVENIPLGVRWNIEPGLAGFIPDGTEAPKLDINLGYSTVMSVDHINRVLGKESKEEFYRRISCVLSKLDFSLSQSTMIVADADVIDAIIQEKVRCGQRLRAHEVQRLNTHIPCLSIQHFDISSKGEWRPSAASIPGLLSECDLINTVPNTSFLVRINDGI
;
A
#
# COMPACT_ATOMS: atom_id res chain seq x y z
N MET A 1 -13.93 -9.14 -16.72
CA MET A 1 -12.82 -9.57 -15.83
C MET A 1 -12.54 -8.47 -14.82
N CYS A 2 -12.20 -8.79 -13.57
CA CYS A 2 -11.87 -7.81 -12.53
C CYS A 2 -10.48 -7.18 -12.79
N PHE A 3 -10.30 -5.88 -12.52
CA PHE A 3 -9.03 -5.18 -12.73
C PHE A 3 -7.86 -5.84 -12.00
N ALA A 4 -8.05 -6.29 -10.75
CA ALA A 4 -7.01 -7.01 -9.99
C ALA A 4 -6.56 -8.32 -10.68
N SER A 5 -7.45 -8.95 -11.45
CA SER A 5 -7.14 -10.14 -12.24
C SER A 5 -6.39 -9.79 -13.52
N HIS A 6 -6.75 -8.71 -14.24
CA HIS A 6 -5.94 -8.20 -15.36
C HIS A 6 -4.54 -7.76 -14.91
N LEU A 7 -4.45 -7.17 -13.71
CA LEU A 7 -3.19 -6.80 -13.09
C LEU A 7 -2.26 -8.00 -12.92
N GLY A 8 -2.74 -9.07 -12.29
CA GLY A 8 -1.95 -10.30 -12.13
C GLY A 8 -1.49 -10.89 -13.47
N THR A 9 -2.37 -10.93 -14.48
CA THR A 9 -2.09 -11.52 -15.80
C THR A 9 -1.06 -10.73 -16.62
N SER A 10 -1.01 -9.41 -16.46
CA SER A 10 -0.13 -8.53 -17.25
C SER A 10 1.27 -8.34 -16.65
N MET A 11 1.52 -8.87 -15.45
CA MET A 11 2.84 -8.89 -14.82
C MET A 11 3.75 -9.94 -15.47
N CYS A 12 4.41 -9.57 -16.57
CA CYS A 12 5.32 -10.47 -17.30
C CYS A 12 6.81 -10.17 -17.09
N GLN A 13 7.18 -8.97 -16.63
CA GLN A 13 8.59 -8.54 -16.53
C GLN A 13 9.03 -8.12 -15.11
N GLU A 14 8.09 -7.88 -14.19
CA GLU A 14 8.37 -7.52 -12.79
C GLU A 14 7.37 -8.22 -11.86
N ILE A 15 7.42 -9.56 -11.85
CA ILE A 15 6.52 -10.36 -11.02
C ILE A 15 6.92 -10.19 -9.54
N PRO A 16 6.02 -9.72 -8.66
CA PRO A 16 6.32 -9.66 -7.24
C PRO A 16 6.56 -11.07 -6.71
N THR A 17 7.64 -11.23 -5.95
CA THR A 17 7.94 -12.50 -5.27
C THR A 17 7.21 -12.61 -3.93
N ALA A 18 6.80 -11.47 -3.38
CA ALA A 18 5.97 -11.36 -2.19
C ALA A 18 4.87 -10.31 -2.37
N ILE A 19 3.67 -10.62 -1.87
CA ILE A 19 2.54 -9.71 -1.74
C ILE A 19 2.16 -9.64 -0.25
N TYR A 20 2.11 -8.43 0.28
CA TYR A 20 1.58 -8.13 1.62
C TYR A 20 0.26 -7.38 1.48
N THR A 21 -0.81 -7.88 2.10
CA THR A 21 -2.11 -7.18 2.11
C THR A 21 -2.42 -6.63 3.49
N SER A 22 -3.18 -5.55 3.54
CA SER A 22 -3.87 -5.14 4.77
C SER A 22 -4.82 -6.24 5.26
N PRO A 23 -5.26 -6.20 6.53
CA PRO A 23 -6.22 -7.14 7.08
C PRO A 23 -7.68 -6.82 6.67
N PHE A 24 -7.95 -5.77 5.90
CA PHE A 24 -9.31 -5.49 5.45
C PHE A 24 -9.72 -6.40 4.29
N MET A 25 -10.99 -6.83 4.32
CA MET A 25 -11.51 -7.82 3.36
C MET A 25 -11.33 -7.39 1.90
N ALA A 26 -11.49 -6.10 1.61
CA ALA A 26 -11.30 -5.56 0.26
C ALA A 26 -9.86 -5.75 -0.24
N ASP A 27 -8.87 -5.51 0.62
CA ASP A 27 -7.44 -5.67 0.29
C ASP A 27 -7.05 -7.14 0.18
N ILE A 28 -7.59 -7.99 1.07
CA ILE A 28 -7.40 -9.44 1.02
C ILE A 28 -7.94 -10.00 -0.30
N GLN A 29 -9.16 -9.63 -0.69
CA GLN A 29 -9.79 -10.06 -1.94
C GLN A 29 -9.01 -9.56 -3.16
N THR A 30 -8.51 -8.32 -3.10
CA THR A 30 -7.67 -7.74 -4.16
C THR A 30 -6.35 -8.51 -4.30
N GLY A 31 -5.63 -8.73 -3.21
CA GLY A 31 -4.39 -9.51 -3.20
C GLY A 31 -4.60 -10.95 -3.70
N MET A 32 -5.66 -11.61 -3.25
CA MET A 32 -6.02 -12.95 -3.72
C MET A 32 -6.25 -12.98 -5.24
N LYS A 33 -6.98 -12.01 -5.79
CA LYS A 33 -7.21 -11.91 -7.24
C LYS A 33 -5.93 -11.65 -8.03
N ILE A 34 -4.98 -10.92 -7.47
CA ILE A 34 -3.67 -10.73 -8.09
C ILE A 34 -2.89 -12.05 -8.09
N VAL A 35 -2.77 -12.71 -6.93
CA VAL A 35 -2.04 -13.99 -6.77
C VAL A 35 -2.57 -15.08 -7.70
N GLU A 36 -3.90 -15.25 -7.79
CA GLU A 36 -4.55 -16.25 -8.66
C GLU A 36 -4.15 -16.13 -10.14
N ASN A 37 -3.69 -14.96 -10.57
CA ASN A 37 -3.42 -14.66 -11.98
C ASN A 37 -1.93 -14.45 -12.28
N ILE A 38 -1.04 -14.55 -11.28
CA ILE A 38 0.40 -14.48 -11.49
C ILE A 38 0.95 -15.88 -11.84
N PRO A 39 1.78 -16.02 -12.90
CA PRO A 39 2.23 -17.33 -13.39
C PRO A 39 3.26 -18.05 -12.50
N LEU A 40 3.75 -17.44 -11.42
CA LEU A 40 4.79 -17.95 -10.53
C LEU A 40 4.30 -18.06 -9.08
N GLY A 41 4.98 -18.90 -8.30
CA GLY A 41 4.71 -19.04 -6.86
C GLY A 41 5.07 -17.77 -6.09
N VAL A 42 4.08 -16.91 -5.88
CA VAL A 42 4.20 -15.69 -5.07
C VAL A 42 3.90 -16.01 -3.62
N ARG A 43 4.75 -15.55 -2.70
CA ARG A 43 4.43 -15.58 -1.27
C ARG A 43 3.37 -14.53 -0.99
N TRP A 44 2.22 -14.94 -0.45
CA TRP A 44 1.17 -14.01 -0.04
C TRP A 44 0.95 -14.07 1.46
N ASN A 45 1.05 -12.91 2.12
CA ASN A 45 0.82 -12.75 3.54
C ASN A 45 -0.12 -11.56 3.80
N ILE A 46 -1.06 -11.75 4.72
CA ILE A 46 -1.81 -10.66 5.36
C ILE A 46 -0.94 -10.12 6.50
N GLU A 47 -0.70 -8.81 6.53
CA GLU A 47 0.00 -8.11 7.62
C GLU A 47 -0.98 -7.17 8.34
N PRO A 48 -1.43 -7.51 9.57
CA PRO A 48 -2.35 -6.67 10.34
C PRO A 48 -1.85 -5.25 10.54
N GLY A 49 -0.53 -5.07 10.66
CA GLY A 49 0.10 -3.77 10.80
C GLY A 49 -0.11 -2.81 9.63
N LEU A 50 -0.62 -3.28 8.48
CA LEU A 50 -1.00 -2.46 7.34
C LEU A 50 -2.46 -1.99 7.37
N ALA A 51 -3.22 -2.20 8.46
CA ALA A 51 -4.59 -1.67 8.57
C ALA A 51 -4.64 -0.15 8.33
N GLY A 52 -5.63 0.33 7.58
CA GLY A 52 -5.87 1.76 7.37
C GLY A 52 -6.18 2.51 8.67
N PHE A 53 -6.01 3.83 8.62
CA PHE A 53 -6.33 4.76 9.69
C PHE A 53 -7.85 4.92 9.82
N ILE A 54 -8.34 4.76 11.04
CA ILE A 54 -9.76 4.99 11.37
C ILE A 54 -9.84 6.25 12.22
N PRO A 55 -10.47 7.34 11.73
CA PRO A 55 -10.60 8.58 12.48
C PRO A 55 -11.41 8.41 13.77
N ASP A 56 -11.04 9.18 14.79
CA ASP A 56 -11.78 9.26 16.05
C ASP A 56 -13.29 9.50 15.82
N GLY A 57 -14.11 8.73 16.52
CA GLY A 57 -15.57 8.77 16.39
C GLY A 57 -16.14 7.95 15.23
N THR A 58 -15.29 7.30 14.42
CA THR A 58 -15.70 6.29 13.44
C THR A 58 -15.74 4.92 14.10
N GLU A 59 -16.74 4.11 13.78
CA GLU A 59 -16.79 2.72 14.26
C GLU A 59 -15.64 1.92 13.65
N ALA A 60 -14.71 1.48 14.51
CA ALA A 60 -13.58 0.67 14.08
C ALA A 60 -14.03 -0.79 13.87
N PRO A 61 -13.72 -1.41 12.72
CA PRO A 61 -14.01 -2.82 12.51
C PRO A 61 -13.15 -3.66 13.46
N LYS A 62 -13.75 -4.68 14.07
CA LYS A 62 -12.98 -5.70 14.78
C LYS A 62 -12.41 -6.68 13.76
N LEU A 63 -11.08 -6.77 13.70
CA LEU A 63 -10.40 -7.76 12.88
C LEU A 63 -10.56 -9.14 13.53
N ASP A 64 -11.26 -10.04 12.84
CA ASP A 64 -11.46 -11.43 13.26
C ASP A 64 -10.84 -12.36 12.22
N ILE A 65 -9.50 -12.39 12.21
CA ILE A 65 -8.72 -13.17 11.25
C ILE A 65 -7.74 -14.03 12.03
N ASN A 66 -7.75 -15.33 11.75
CA ASN A 66 -6.80 -16.27 12.31
C ASN A 66 -5.66 -16.51 11.32
N LEU A 67 -4.50 -15.94 11.60
CA LEU A 67 -3.30 -16.12 10.80
C LEU A 67 -2.48 -17.28 11.37
N GLY A 68 -2.30 -18.35 10.60
CA GLY A 68 -1.50 -19.52 10.98
C GLY A 68 0.01 -19.29 10.98
N TYR A 69 0.45 -18.03 10.99
CA TYR A 69 1.85 -17.61 10.89
C TYR A 69 2.08 -16.31 11.68
N SER A 70 3.34 -16.02 12.01
CA SER A 70 3.73 -14.80 12.71
C SER A 70 3.76 -13.60 11.77
N THR A 71 3.28 -12.45 12.26
CA THR A 71 3.27 -11.16 11.56
C THR A 71 4.12 -10.13 12.30
N VAL A 72 4.40 -9.00 11.66
CA VAL A 72 5.12 -7.88 12.29
C VAL A 72 4.31 -7.32 13.45
N MET A 73 3.00 -7.14 13.25
CA MET A 73 2.06 -6.79 14.31
C MET A 73 0.94 -7.82 14.40
N SER A 74 0.61 -8.23 15.63
CA SER A 74 -0.47 -9.19 15.86
C SER A 74 -1.84 -8.53 15.66
N VAL A 75 -2.82 -9.35 15.26
CA VAL A 75 -4.24 -8.94 15.17
C VAL A 75 -4.73 -8.34 16.49
N ASP A 76 -4.33 -8.92 17.63
CA ASP A 76 -4.69 -8.42 18.97
C ASP A 76 -4.11 -7.05 19.30
N HIS A 77 -2.92 -6.73 18.78
CA HIS A 77 -2.35 -5.40 18.95
C HIS A 77 -3.14 -4.38 18.11
N ILE A 78 -3.42 -4.72 16.86
CA ILE A 78 -4.15 -3.85 15.94
C ILE A 78 -5.57 -3.58 16.43
N ASN A 79 -6.31 -4.61 16.87
CA ASN A 79 -7.62 -4.45 17.49
C ASN A 79 -7.63 -3.53 18.73
N ARG A 80 -6.49 -3.36 19.41
CA ARG A 80 -6.39 -2.44 20.55
C ARG A 80 -6.21 -0.99 20.13
N VAL A 81 -5.54 -0.73 19.02
CA VAL A 81 -5.15 0.63 18.57
C VAL A 81 -6.07 1.18 17.47
N LEU A 82 -6.73 0.32 16.69
CA LEU A 82 -7.59 0.76 15.58
C LEU A 82 -8.75 1.63 16.11
N GLY A 83 -8.93 2.81 15.50
CA GLY A 83 -9.93 3.81 15.91
C GLY A 83 -9.64 4.51 17.24
N LYS A 84 -8.43 4.33 17.79
CA LYS A 84 -7.97 4.99 19.03
C LYS A 84 -6.59 5.63 18.87
N GLU A 85 -5.84 5.24 17.85
CA GLU A 85 -4.53 5.79 17.56
C GLU A 85 -4.68 7.19 16.95
N SER A 86 -3.82 8.10 17.38
CA SER A 86 -3.61 9.38 16.70
C SER A 86 -3.01 9.15 15.32
N LYS A 87 -3.11 10.16 14.44
CA LYS A 87 -2.51 10.09 13.11
C LYS A 87 -0.99 9.90 13.16
N GLU A 88 -0.33 10.47 14.16
CA GLU A 88 1.10 10.27 14.43
C GLU A 88 1.43 8.83 14.84
N GLU A 89 0.55 8.18 15.59
CA GLU A 89 0.71 6.77 15.99
C GLU A 89 0.50 5.85 14.80
N PHE A 90 -0.50 6.14 13.95
CA PHE A 90 -0.70 5.47 12.68
C PHE A 90 0.55 5.50 11.79
N TYR A 91 1.14 6.67 11.58
CA TYR A 91 2.37 6.78 10.77
C TYR A 91 3.55 6.01 11.39
N ARG A 92 3.71 6.07 12.72
CA ARG A 92 4.74 5.27 13.43
C ARG A 92 4.50 3.78 13.27
N ARG A 93 3.25 3.34 13.29
CA ARG A 93 2.87 1.94 13.06
C ARG A 93 3.27 1.49 11.66
N ILE A 94 2.90 2.25 10.62
CA ILE A 94 3.27 1.94 9.23
C ILE A 94 4.80 1.91 9.07
N SER A 95 5.53 2.88 9.61
CA SER A 95 7.01 2.90 9.57
C SER A 95 7.62 1.66 10.24
N CYS A 96 7.12 1.28 11.43
CA CYS A 96 7.56 0.08 12.14
C CYS A 96 7.34 -1.19 11.30
N VAL A 97 6.17 -1.31 10.66
CA VAL A 97 5.85 -2.45 9.78
C VAL A 97 6.81 -2.51 8.59
N LEU A 98 6.95 -1.40 7.86
CA LEU A 98 7.86 -1.32 6.69
C LEU A 98 9.32 -1.59 7.06
N SER A 99 9.77 -1.28 8.28
CA SER A 99 11.15 -1.57 8.70
C SER A 99 11.44 -3.06 8.90
N LYS A 100 10.40 -3.89 9.01
CA LYS A 100 10.49 -5.32 9.31
C LYS A 100 9.97 -6.23 8.20
N LEU A 101 9.19 -5.69 7.27
CA LEU A 101 8.83 -6.41 6.05
C LEU A 101 10.08 -6.68 5.20
N ASP A 102 10.09 -7.84 4.55
CA ASP A 102 11.20 -8.27 3.70
C ASP A 102 11.09 -7.59 2.32
N PHE A 103 12.04 -6.69 2.03
CA PHE A 103 12.21 -6.02 0.75
C PHE A 103 13.56 -6.42 0.15
N SER A 104 13.57 -7.56 -0.55
CA SER A 104 14.77 -8.04 -1.24
C SER A 104 15.18 -7.10 -2.37
N LEU A 105 16.43 -6.63 -2.37
CA LEU A 105 16.94 -5.70 -3.40
C LEU A 105 16.98 -6.29 -4.81
N SER A 106 16.86 -7.61 -4.95
CA SER A 106 16.87 -8.32 -6.23
C SER A 106 15.48 -8.74 -6.70
N GLN A 107 14.41 -8.40 -5.97
CA GLN A 107 13.07 -8.89 -6.23
C GLN A 107 12.02 -7.81 -5.98
N SER A 108 10.91 -7.87 -6.73
CA SER A 108 9.77 -6.98 -6.49
C SER A 108 8.93 -7.49 -5.32
N THR A 109 8.43 -6.56 -4.51
CA THR A 109 7.48 -6.79 -3.42
C THR A 109 6.29 -5.86 -3.62
N MET A 110 5.08 -6.38 -3.43
CA MET A 110 3.86 -5.59 -3.54
C MET A 110 3.19 -5.42 -2.19
N ILE A 111 2.65 -4.22 -1.96
CA ILE A 111 1.76 -3.92 -0.84
C ILE A 111 0.38 -3.59 -1.41
N VAL A 112 -0.66 -4.23 -0.90
CA VAL A 112 -2.07 -3.94 -1.21
C VAL A 112 -2.73 -3.41 0.05
N ALA A 113 -3.08 -2.13 0.06
CA ALA A 113 -3.67 -1.46 1.21
C ALA A 113 -4.43 -0.21 0.77
N ASP A 114 -5.14 0.38 1.72
CA ASP A 114 -5.86 1.65 1.55
C ASP A 114 -4.95 2.84 1.21
N ALA A 115 -5.54 3.89 0.63
CA ALA A 115 -4.83 5.06 0.12
C ALA A 115 -4.05 5.84 1.20
N ASP A 116 -4.50 5.79 2.45
CA ASP A 116 -3.85 6.42 3.60
C ASP A 116 -2.59 5.66 4.07
N VAL A 117 -2.56 4.33 3.90
CA VAL A 117 -1.36 3.51 4.09
C VAL A 117 -0.34 3.82 3.00
N ILE A 118 -0.80 3.99 1.76
CA ILE A 118 0.05 4.43 0.65
C ILE A 118 0.61 5.83 0.92
N ASP A 119 -0.21 6.78 1.39
CA ASP A 119 0.26 8.09 1.86
C ASP A 119 1.33 7.92 2.94
N ALA A 120 1.07 7.14 3.98
CA ALA A 120 2.01 6.90 5.07
C ALA A 120 3.38 6.38 4.59
N ILE A 121 3.38 5.44 3.63
CA ILE A 121 4.62 4.95 2.99
C ILE A 121 5.38 6.09 2.32
N ILE A 122 4.68 6.93 1.55
CA ILE A 122 5.30 8.04 0.81
C ILE A 122 5.82 9.11 1.77
N GLN A 123 5.05 9.46 2.80
CA GLN A 123 5.48 10.42 3.82
C GLN A 123 6.78 9.98 4.50
N GLU A 124 6.84 8.70 4.87
CA GLU A 124 7.97 8.14 5.60
C GLU A 124 9.19 7.93 4.70
N LYS A 125 9.01 7.32 3.52
CA LYS A 125 10.11 6.81 2.70
C LYS A 125 10.59 7.74 1.60
N VAL A 126 9.72 8.64 1.13
CA VAL A 126 10.02 9.51 -0.03
C VAL A 126 10.15 10.97 0.39
N ARG A 127 9.25 11.44 1.26
CA ARG A 127 9.18 12.84 1.68
C ARG A 127 10.00 13.16 2.93
N CYS A 128 10.74 12.19 3.48
CA CYS A 128 11.54 12.35 4.70
C CYS A 128 10.75 13.02 5.85
N GLY A 129 9.46 12.69 5.99
CA GLY A 129 8.57 13.25 7.01
C GLY A 129 7.82 14.55 6.64
N GLN A 130 7.92 15.05 5.41
CA GLN A 130 7.21 16.26 4.97
C GLN A 130 5.71 16.00 4.65
N ARG A 131 4.88 16.15 5.68
CA ARG A 131 3.45 15.78 5.69
C ARG A 131 2.58 16.57 4.71
N LEU A 132 1.56 15.91 4.15
CA LEU A 132 0.42 16.59 3.52
C LEU A 132 -0.37 17.42 4.53
N ARG A 133 -0.90 18.56 4.07
CA ARG A 133 -1.83 19.41 4.81
C ARG A 133 -3.19 18.73 4.94
N ALA A 134 -3.97 19.11 5.94
CA ALA A 134 -5.27 18.48 6.23
C ALA A 134 -6.24 18.45 5.02
N HIS A 135 -6.28 19.53 4.23
CA HIS A 135 -7.12 19.60 3.02
C HIS A 135 -6.60 18.72 1.86
N GLU A 136 -5.30 18.43 1.84
CA GLU A 136 -4.70 17.53 0.85
C GLU A 136 -5.02 16.08 1.22
N VAL A 137 -4.93 15.73 2.51
CA VAL A 137 -5.33 14.40 3.03
C VAL A 137 -6.77 14.08 2.68
N GLN A 138 -7.69 15.04 2.82
CA GLN A 138 -9.11 14.86 2.47
C GLN A 138 -9.33 14.53 0.97
N ARG A 139 -8.35 14.81 0.13
CA ARG A 139 -8.40 14.57 -1.32
C ARG A 139 -7.56 13.35 -1.73
N LEU A 140 -7.03 12.55 -0.80
CA LEU A 140 -6.20 11.38 -1.14
C LEU A 140 -6.93 10.42 -2.09
N ASN A 141 -8.17 10.04 -1.78
CA ASN A 141 -8.93 9.09 -2.61
C ASN A 141 -9.26 9.62 -4.01
N THR A 142 -9.23 10.95 -4.23
CA THR A 142 -9.40 11.52 -5.58
C THR A 142 -8.08 11.56 -6.37
N HIS A 143 -6.93 11.39 -5.70
CA HIS A 143 -5.59 11.44 -6.30
C HIS A 143 -4.85 10.09 -6.27
N ILE A 144 -5.34 9.15 -5.47
CA ILE A 144 -4.97 7.74 -5.41
C ILE A 144 -6.26 6.97 -5.70
N PRO A 145 -6.62 6.76 -6.98
CA PRO A 145 -7.84 6.04 -7.31
C PRO A 145 -7.74 4.57 -6.89
N CYS A 146 -8.89 3.90 -6.78
CA CYS A 146 -8.94 2.48 -6.45
C CYS A 146 -8.06 1.67 -7.41
N LEU A 147 -7.28 0.74 -6.87
CA LEU A 147 -6.36 -0.11 -7.62
C LEU A 147 -5.26 0.67 -8.36
N SER A 148 -4.99 1.91 -7.96
CA SER A 148 -3.79 2.61 -8.38
C SER A 148 -2.53 1.90 -7.92
N ILE A 149 -1.51 1.93 -8.77
CA ILE A 149 -0.25 1.24 -8.53
C ILE A 149 0.85 2.28 -8.52
N GLN A 150 1.73 2.18 -7.52
CA GLN A 150 2.93 3.01 -7.40
C GLN A 150 4.14 2.11 -7.34
N HIS A 151 5.12 2.40 -8.18
CA HIS A 151 6.39 1.70 -8.19
C HIS A 151 7.47 2.54 -7.49
N PHE A 152 8.25 1.91 -6.62
CA PHE A 152 9.37 2.53 -5.93
C PHE A 152 10.61 1.65 -6.07
N ASP A 153 11.70 2.25 -6.50
CA ASP A 153 13.02 1.60 -6.48
C ASP A 153 13.66 1.81 -5.11
N ILE A 154 14.19 0.74 -4.53
CA ILE A 154 14.90 0.78 -3.24
C ILE A 154 16.40 0.64 -3.53
N SER A 155 17.16 1.67 -3.15
CA SER A 155 18.62 1.63 -3.29
C SER A 155 19.26 0.66 -2.29
N SER A 156 20.53 0.31 -2.50
CA SER A 156 21.31 -0.50 -1.55
C SER A 156 21.47 0.12 -0.15
N LYS A 157 21.17 1.41 0.00
CA LYS A 157 21.14 2.12 1.28
C LYS A 157 19.76 2.11 1.95
N GLY A 158 18.77 1.49 1.32
CA GLY A 158 17.38 1.48 1.80
C GLY A 158 16.59 2.76 1.50
N GLU A 159 17.11 3.67 0.67
CA GLU A 159 16.38 4.86 0.21
C GLU A 159 15.38 4.48 -0.88
N TRP A 160 14.13 4.94 -0.75
CA TRP A 160 13.06 4.68 -1.72
C TRP A 160 12.93 5.85 -2.68
N ARG A 161 12.75 5.56 -3.97
CA ARG A 161 12.55 6.59 -5.01
C ARG A 161 11.38 6.21 -5.90
N PRO A 162 10.47 7.14 -6.22
CA PRO A 162 9.45 6.90 -7.22
C PRO A 162 10.10 6.45 -8.52
N SER A 163 9.62 5.35 -9.07
CA SER A 163 10.13 4.76 -10.28
C SER A 163 9.18 5.02 -11.44
N ALA A 164 9.75 5.19 -12.63
CA ALA A 164 8.99 5.32 -13.87
C ALA A 164 8.62 3.97 -14.49
N ALA A 165 8.89 2.86 -13.79
CA ALA A 165 8.37 1.53 -14.14
C ALA A 165 6.85 1.57 -14.00
N SER A 166 6.24 2.13 -15.04
CA SER A 166 4.91 1.78 -15.46
C SER A 166 4.90 0.26 -15.55
N ILE A 167 3.81 -0.39 -15.19
CA ILE A 167 3.52 -1.70 -15.75
C ILE A 167 2.81 -1.34 -17.07
N PRO A 168 3.54 -1.06 -18.18
CA PRO A 168 2.93 -0.48 -19.38
C PRO A 168 1.78 -1.34 -19.95
N GLY A 169 1.75 -2.64 -19.61
CA GLY A 169 0.65 -3.53 -19.98
C GLY A 169 -0.71 -3.23 -19.33
N LEU A 170 -0.75 -2.58 -18.15
CA LEU A 170 -2.01 -2.24 -17.48
C LEU A 170 -2.61 -0.91 -17.89
N LEU A 171 -1.75 0.07 -18.17
CA LEU A 171 -2.18 1.45 -18.49
C LEU A 171 -2.86 1.52 -19.86
N SER A 172 -2.61 0.56 -20.76
CA SER A 172 -3.25 0.49 -22.07
C SER A 172 -4.64 -0.13 -22.08
N GLU A 173 -5.00 -0.91 -21.05
CA GLU A 173 -6.29 -1.63 -21.00
C GLU A 173 -7.31 -0.98 -20.06
N CYS A 174 -6.90 0.02 -19.29
CA CYS A 174 -7.73 0.69 -18.30
C CYS A 174 -7.78 2.19 -18.53
N ASP A 175 -8.90 2.81 -18.15
CA ASP A 175 -9.07 4.26 -18.27
C ASP A 175 -7.94 4.95 -17.49
N LEU A 176 -7.04 5.64 -18.19
CA LEU A 176 -5.80 6.26 -17.64
C LEU A 176 -6.08 7.12 -16.40
N ILE A 177 -7.27 7.70 -16.32
CA ILE A 177 -7.74 8.57 -15.24
C ILE A 177 -7.88 7.81 -13.91
N ASN A 178 -8.12 6.49 -13.94
CA ASN A 178 -8.48 5.70 -12.75
C ASN A 178 -7.35 4.82 -12.22
N THR A 179 -6.17 4.84 -12.83
CA THR A 179 -5.09 3.89 -12.51
C THR A 179 -3.76 4.55 -12.23
N VAL A 180 -3.53 5.74 -12.77
CA VAL A 180 -2.30 6.51 -12.53
C VAL A 180 -2.52 7.40 -11.30
N PRO A 181 -1.84 7.13 -10.18
CA PRO A 181 -1.87 8.04 -9.05
C PRO A 181 -1.22 9.37 -9.44
N ASN A 182 -1.73 10.47 -8.91
CA ASN A 182 -1.14 11.78 -9.17
C ASN A 182 0.19 11.92 -8.42
N THR A 183 1.27 11.43 -9.02
CA THR A 183 2.62 11.43 -8.43
C THR A 183 3.12 12.83 -8.11
N SER A 184 2.67 13.86 -8.83
CA SER A 184 3.01 15.26 -8.50
C SER A 184 2.37 15.68 -7.17
N PHE A 185 1.11 15.36 -6.95
CA PHE A 185 0.44 15.57 -5.66
C PHE A 185 1.12 14.78 -4.52
N LEU A 186 1.60 13.58 -4.82
CA LEU A 186 2.19 12.66 -3.84
C LEU A 186 3.68 12.91 -3.57
N VAL A 187 4.42 13.53 -4.47
CA VAL A 187 5.88 13.70 -4.33
C VAL A 187 6.29 15.17 -4.21
N ARG A 188 5.57 16.10 -4.85
CA ARG A 188 5.88 17.53 -4.71
C ARG A 188 5.15 18.10 -3.51
N ILE A 189 5.90 18.81 -2.66
CA ILE A 189 5.29 19.83 -1.81
C ILE A 189 4.94 20.98 -2.76
N ASN A 190 3.66 21.30 -2.90
CA ASN A 190 3.30 22.58 -3.51
C ASN A 190 3.59 23.68 -2.48
N ASP A 191 4.80 24.24 -2.55
CA ASP A 191 5.12 25.51 -1.91
C ASP A 191 4.43 26.65 -2.67
N GLY A 192 3.20 26.97 -2.30
CA GLY A 192 2.41 28.12 -2.81
C GLY A 192 1.53 27.77 -4.02
N ILE A 193 0.26 28.17 -4.10
CA ILE A 193 -0.41 29.43 -3.72
C ILE A 193 -1.54 29.19 -2.70
#